data_AF-A0A2D6FIG0-F1
#
_entry.id   AF-A0A2D6FIG0-F1
#
_cell.length_a   1.000
_cell.length_b   1.000
_cell.length_c   1.000
_cell.angle_alpha   90.00
_cell.angle_beta   90.00
_cell.angle_gamma   90.00
#
_symmetry.space_group_name_H-M   'P 1'
#
loop_
_entity.id
_entity.type
_entity.pdbx_description
1 polymer ?
#
loop_
_entity_poly.entity_id
_entity_poly.type
_entity_poly.pdbx_seq_one_letter_code
_entity_poly.pdbx_strand_id
1 'polypeptide(L)'
;MKPSPEWVQESDAVKQLGIGKSTLKLMRREGRLLPGEHWVYATGNPRGPVTYCIPAIRDMQRQVTLQLVKENEASRNAESKRRLEAIETYDEAALEQVIAEVQS
;
A
#
# COMPACT_ATOMS: atom_id res chain seq x y z
N MET A 1 1.47 -7.68 30.19
CA MET A 1 1.21 -6.24 29.97
C MET A 1 1.60 -5.91 28.54
N LYS A 2 0.69 -5.35 27.73
CA LYS A 2 1.11 -4.74 26.45
C LYS A 2 1.94 -3.51 26.81
N PRO A 3 3.15 -3.31 26.26
CA PRO A 3 3.89 -2.09 26.52
C PRO A 3 2.99 -0.92 26.10
N SER A 4 2.88 0.08 26.97
CA SER A 4 2.19 1.32 26.63
C SER A 4 2.77 1.86 25.32
N PRO A 5 1.94 2.34 24.38
CA PRO A 5 2.44 2.87 23.12
C PRO A 5 3.47 3.97 23.41
N GLU A 6 4.68 3.80 22.88
CA GLU A 6 5.73 4.78 23.03
C GLU A 6 5.40 6.01 22.18
N TRP A 7 4.95 7.07 22.83
CA TRP A 7 4.68 8.36 22.22
C TRP A 7 5.97 9.16 22.14
N VAL A 8 6.45 9.42 20.93
CA VAL A 8 7.73 10.10 20.71
C VAL A 8 7.55 11.42 19.97
N GLN A 9 8.50 12.34 20.15
CA GLN A 9 8.52 13.62 19.45
C GLN A 9 8.80 13.44 17.96
N GLU A 10 8.46 14.46 17.17
CA GLU A 10 8.63 14.45 15.71
C GLU A 10 10.05 14.07 15.24
N SER A 11 11.08 14.56 15.92
CA SER A 11 12.48 14.26 15.57
C SER A 11 12.82 12.78 15.69
N ASP A 12 12.32 12.12 16.74
CA ASP A 12 12.61 10.71 16.99
C ASP A 12 11.68 9.81 16.18
N ALA A 13 10.44 10.25 15.94
CA ALA A 13 9.53 9.58 15.03
C ALA A 13 10.12 9.45 13.62
N VAL A 14 10.67 10.54 13.09
CA VAL A 14 11.34 10.57 11.78
C VAL A 14 12.50 9.57 11.73
N LYS A 15 13.35 9.54 12.77
CA LYS A 15 14.47 8.58 12.85
C LYS A 15 13.99 7.14 12.91
N GLN A 16 13.00 6.84 13.76
CA GLN A 16 12.50 5.47 13.94
C GLN A 16 11.71 4.95 12.74
N LEU A 17 11.00 5.82 12.03
CA LEU A 17 10.23 5.47 10.83
C LEU A 17 11.08 5.50 9.56
N GLY A 18 12.27 6.10 9.59
CA GLY A 18 13.14 6.24 8.42
C GLY A 18 12.55 7.13 7.32
N ILE A 19 11.70 8.10 7.68
CA ILE A 19 11.03 9.01 6.72
C ILE A 19 11.39 10.47 7.00
N GLY A 20 11.27 11.33 5.98
CA GLY A 20 11.48 12.76 6.13
C GLY A 20 10.44 13.45 7.02
N LYS A 21 10.85 14.51 7.71
CA LYS A 21 9.97 15.35 8.54
C LYS A 21 8.82 15.98 7.74
N SER A 22 9.09 16.41 6.50
CA SER A 22 8.07 16.92 5.57
C SER A 22 7.04 15.83 5.23
N THR A 23 7.50 14.61 4.96
CA THR A 23 6.64 13.45 4.69
C THR A 23 5.74 13.13 5.88
N LEU A 24 6.28 13.09 7.10
CA LEU A 24 5.49 12.82 8.30
C LEU A 24 4.39 13.88 8.52
N LYS A 25 4.72 15.17 8.33
CA LYS A 25 3.76 16.27 8.40
C LYS A 25 2.71 16.20 7.29
N LEU A 26 3.13 15.84 6.08
CA LEU A 26 2.24 15.69 4.93
C LEU A 26 1.23 14.57 5.19
N MET A 27 1.69 13.40 5.63
CA MET A 27 0.84 12.27 5.98
C MET A 27 -0.20 12.64 7.05
N ARG A 28 0.21 13.45 8.05
CA ARG A 28 -0.73 13.99 9.05
C ARG A 28 -1.75 14.94 8.42
N ARG A 29 -1.30 15.89 7.60
CA ARG A 29 -2.16 16.89 6.94
C ARG A 29 -3.17 16.26 5.98
N GLU A 30 -2.78 15.21 5.28
CA GLU A 30 -3.60 14.45 4.34
C GLU A 30 -4.54 13.46 5.04
N GLY A 31 -4.55 13.38 6.37
CA GLY A 31 -5.41 12.47 7.12
C GLY A 31 -5.00 11.00 7.04
N ARG A 32 -3.83 10.68 6.47
CA ARG A 32 -3.27 9.32 6.45
C ARG A 32 -2.89 8.83 7.85
N LEU A 33 -2.64 9.76 8.77
CA LEU A 33 -2.42 9.47 10.18
C LEU A 33 -3.64 9.86 11.01
N LEU A 34 -4.27 8.87 11.66
CA LEU A 34 -5.46 9.07 12.48
C LEU A 34 -5.10 9.79 13.80
N PRO A 35 -5.80 10.90 14.13
CA PRO A 35 -5.60 11.60 15.41
C PRO A 35 -6.08 10.72 16.57
N GLY A 36 -5.35 10.72 17.69
CA GLY A 36 -5.64 9.87 18.85
C GLY A 36 -5.04 8.46 18.77
N GLU A 37 -4.75 7.97 17.57
CA GLU A 37 -4.20 6.64 17.34
C GLU A 37 -2.74 6.70 16.88
N HIS A 38 -2.48 7.44 15.79
CA HIS A 38 -1.13 7.57 15.22
C HIS A 38 -0.40 8.79 15.78
N TRP A 39 -1.12 9.83 16.17
CA TRP A 39 -0.53 11.08 16.68
C TRP A 39 -1.49 11.82 17.62
N VAL A 40 -0.92 12.61 18.54
CA VAL A 40 -1.68 13.47 19.47
C VAL A 40 -1.00 14.81 19.66
N TYR A 41 -1.77 15.83 20.06
CA TYR A 41 -1.20 17.06 20.59
C TYR A 41 -0.67 16.78 22.00
N ALA A 42 0.65 16.91 22.19
CA ALA A 42 1.32 16.58 23.45
C ALA A 42 0.77 17.39 24.64
N THR A 43 0.28 18.60 24.38
CA THR A 43 -0.29 19.51 25.38
C THR A 43 -1.81 19.63 25.30
N GLY A 44 -2.47 18.85 24.43
CA GLY A 44 -3.91 18.97 24.15
C GLY A 44 -4.32 20.23 23.35
N ASN A 45 -3.38 21.12 23.02
CA ASN A 45 -3.65 22.32 22.21
C ASN A 45 -3.37 22.06 20.72
N PRO A 46 -4.30 22.41 19.80
CA PRO A 46 -4.09 22.27 18.36
C PRO A 46 -2.86 22.97 17.76
N ARG A 47 -2.34 24.00 18.44
CA ARG A 47 -1.12 24.72 18.05
C ARG A 47 0.14 24.23 18.76
N GLY A 48 0.00 23.22 19.62
CA GLY A 48 1.08 22.69 20.44
C GLY A 48 1.95 21.65 19.72
N PRO A 49 2.99 21.16 20.42
CA PRO A 49 3.82 20.05 19.94
C PRO A 49 2.98 18.80 19.65
N VAL A 50 3.45 17.98 18.71
CA VAL A 50 2.79 16.73 18.33
C VAL A 50 3.71 15.55 18.61
N THR A 51 3.15 14.52 19.24
CA THR A 51 3.80 13.23 19.45
C THR A 51 3.16 12.16 18.59
N TYR A 52 3.92 11.11 18.29
CA TYR A 52 3.54 10.05 17.37
C TYR A 52 3.67 8.68 18.05
N CYS A 53 2.73 7.78 17.78
CA CYS A 53 2.74 6.40 18.21
C CYS A 53 3.41 5.54 17.13
N ILE A 54 4.68 5.18 17.34
CA ILE A 54 5.46 4.46 16.32
C ILE A 54 4.92 3.07 16.03
N PRO A 55 4.52 2.25 17.03
CA PRO A 55 3.95 0.94 16.75
C PRO A 55 2.69 1.03 15.88
N ALA A 56 1.77 1.94 16.18
CA ALA A 56 0.52 2.09 15.43
C ALA A 56 0.77 2.55 13.98
N ILE A 57 1.69 3.50 13.78
CA ILE A 57 2.07 3.94 12.44
C ILE A 57 2.68 2.78 11.63
N ARG A 58 3.55 1.96 12.23
CA ARG A 58 4.14 0.80 11.56
C ARG A 58 3.10 -0.26 11.21
N ASP A 59 2.15 -0.51 12.11
CA ASP A 59 1.04 -1.43 11.85
C ASP A 59 0.17 -0.96 10.68
N MET A 60 -0.17 0.33 10.62
CA MET A 60 -0.88 0.92 9.49
C MET A 60 -0.06 0.82 8.20
N GLN A 61 1.23 1.16 8.23
CA GLN A 61 2.10 1.03 7.05
C GLN A 61 2.13 -0.40 6.53
N ARG A 62 2.26 -1.38 7.44
CA ARG A 62 2.21 -2.81 7.09
C ARG A 62 0.89 -3.18 6.41
N GLN A 63 -0.25 -2.75 6.97
CA GLN A 63 -1.56 -3.05 6.38
C GLN A 63 -1.71 -2.44 4.98
N VAL A 64 -1.32 -1.18 4.80
CA VAL A 64 -1.34 -0.51 3.50
C VAL A 64 -0.44 -1.22 2.49
N THR A 65 0.77 -1.62 2.88
CA THR A 65 1.69 -2.38 2.01
C THR A 65 1.09 -3.72 1.61
N LEU A 66 0.50 -4.47 2.55
CA LEU A 66 -0.14 -5.75 2.24
C LEU A 66 -1.29 -5.58 1.24
N GLN A 67 -2.10 -4.53 1.40
CA GLN A 67 -3.19 -4.23 0.48
C GLN A 67 -2.67 -3.92 -0.92
N LEU A 68 -1.68 -3.03 -1.04
CA LEU A 68 -1.07 -2.66 -2.31
C LEU A 68 -0.40 -3.84 -3.02
N VAL A 69 0.28 -4.72 -2.28
CA VAL A 69 0.92 -5.91 -2.84
C VAL A 69 -0.14 -6.87 -3.39
N LYS A 70 -1.24 -7.11 -2.65
CA LYS A 70 -2.35 -7.95 -3.11
C LYS A 70 -3.01 -7.40 -4.37
N GLU A 71 -3.25 -6.09 -4.44
CA GLU A 71 -3.84 -5.44 -5.61
C GLU A 71 -2.93 -5.55 -6.84
N ASN A 72 -1.62 -5.38 -6.65
CA ASN A 72 -0.64 -5.56 -7.72
C ASN A 72 -0.57 -7.02 -8.20
N GLU A 73 -0.59 -7.99 -7.28
CA GLU A 73 -0.63 -9.42 -7.62
C GLU A 73 -1.89 -9.80 -8.39
N ALA A 74 -3.05 -9.34 -7.93
CA ALA A 74 -4.32 -9.57 -8.62
C ALA A 74 -4.30 -8.98 -10.04
N SER A 75 -3.73 -7.79 -10.21
CA SER A 75 -3.58 -7.13 -11.51
C SER A 75 -2.68 -7.95 -12.46
N ARG A 76 -1.52 -8.41 -11.98
CA ARG A 76 -0.60 -9.26 -12.76
C ARG A 76 -1.23 -10.60 -13.17
N ASN A 77 -2.00 -11.20 -12.26
CA ASN A 77 -2.68 -12.47 -12.56
C ASN A 77 -3.80 -12.27 -13.58
N ALA A 78 -4.56 -11.17 -13.49
CA ALA A 78 -5.59 -10.83 -14.47
C ALA A 78 -5.00 -10.58 -15.86
N GLU A 79 -3.87 -9.86 -15.94
CA GLU A 79 -3.14 -9.65 -17.20
C GLU A 79 -2.62 -10.98 -17.78
N SER A 80 -2.04 -11.83 -16.94
CA SER A 80 -1.57 -13.16 -17.36
C SER A 80 -2.70 -14.04 -17.87
N LYS A 81 -3.86 -14.04 -17.20
CA LYS A 81 -5.05 -14.79 -17.62
C LYS A 81 -5.57 -14.29 -18.97
N ARG A 82 -5.69 -12.96 -19.15
CA ARG A 82 -6.10 -12.36 -20.43
C ARG A 82 -5.15 -12.74 -21.56
N ARG A 83 -3.84 -12.81 -21.28
CA ARG A 83 -2.84 -13.22 -22.27
C ARG A 83 -2.97 -14.69 -22.65
N LEU A 84 -3.24 -15.57 -21.69
CA LEU A 84 -3.47 -16.99 -21.96
C LEU A 84 -4.76 -17.23 -22.75
N GLU A 85 -5.87 -16.58 -22.35
CA GLU A 85 -7.15 -16.63 -23.08
C GLU A 85 -6.98 -16.15 -24.54
N ALA A 86 -6.17 -15.11 -24.76
CA ALA A 86 -5.87 -14.62 -26.10
C ALA A 86 -4.96 -15.56 -26.93
N ILE A 87 -4.17 -16.43 -26.30
CA ILE A 87 -3.40 -17.45 -27.03
C ILE A 87 -4.30 -18.61 -27.43
N GLU A 88 -5.15 -19.10 -26.52
CA GLU A 88 -6.08 -20.20 -26.79
C GLU A 88 -7.07 -19.86 -27.92
N THR A 89 -7.57 -18.62 -28.00
CA THR A 89 -8.48 -18.21 -29.08
C THR A 89 -7.81 -18.13 -30.46
N TYR A 90 -6.51 -17.84 -30.54
CA TYR A 90 -5.81 -17.80 -31.82
C TYR A 90 -5.46 -19.20 -32.33
N ASP A 91 -5.23 -20.17 -31.44
CA ASP A 91 -4.84 -21.53 -31.83
C ASP A 91 -6.01 -22.30 -32.46
N GLU A 92 -7.24 -22.17 -31.97
CA GLU A 92 -8.39 -22.91 -32.51
C GLU A 92 -8.85 -22.37 -33.87
N ALA A 93 -9.03 -21.05 -33.99
CA ALA A 93 -9.57 -20.43 -35.20
C ALA A 93 -8.54 -20.33 -36.34
N ALA A 94 -7.25 -20.10 -36.04
CA ALA A 94 -6.23 -20.02 -37.07
C ALA A 94 -5.83 -21.41 -37.60
N LEU A 95 -5.85 -22.44 -36.75
CA LEU A 95 -5.54 -23.81 -37.18
C LEU A 95 -6.63 -24.36 -38.11
N GLU A 96 -7.91 -24.12 -37.82
CA GLU A 96 -9.01 -24.52 -38.72
C GLU A 96 -8.93 -23.84 -40.09
N GLN A 97 -8.59 -22.54 -40.13
CA GLN A 97 -8.42 -21.80 -41.38
C GLN A 97 -7.23 -22.30 -42.20
N VAL A 98 -6.08 -22.53 -41.55
CA VAL A 98 -4.87 -23.04 -42.22
C VAL A 98 -5.08 -24.48 -42.72
N ILE A 99 -5.76 -25.32 -41.95
CA ILE A 99 -6.09 -26.69 -42.36
C ILE A 99 -7.02 -26.68 -43.58
N ALA A 100 -8.04 -25.81 -43.58
CA ALA A 100 -8.96 -25.68 -44.71
C ALA A 100 -8.27 -25.20 -45.99
N GLU A 101 -7.30 -24.28 -45.88
CA GLU A 101 -6.56 -23.70 -47.00
C GLU A 101 -5.51 -24.66 -47.59
N VAL A 102 -4.97 -25.59 -46.80
CA VAL A 102 -4.03 -26.63 -47.28
C VAL A 102 -4.77 -27.82 -47.90
N GLN A 103 -6.04 -28.05 -47.58
CA GLN A 103 -6.85 -29.15 -48.09
C GLN A 103 -7.68 -28.81 -49.35
N SER A 104 -7.66 -27.56 -49.82
CA SER A 104 -8.28 -27.12 -51.09
C SER A 104 -7.30 -27.12 -52.24
#